data_AF-A0A9D2DRR1-F1
#
_entry.id   AF-A0A9D2DRR1-F1
#
_cell.length_a   1.000
_cell.length_b   1.000
_cell.length_c   1.000
_cell.angle_alpha   90.00
_cell.angle_beta   90.00
_cell.angle_gamma   90.00
#
_symmetry.space_group_name_H-M   'P 1'
#
loop_
_entity.id
_entity.type
_entity.pdbx_description
1 polymer ?
#
loop_
_entity_poly.entity_id
_entity_poly.type
_entity_poly.pdbx_seq_one_letter_code
_entity_poly.pdbx_strand_id
1 'polypeptide(L)' 'MKTIKVVAAVIINDKKVFATQRGYGEFKDGWEFPGGKVEEKESLKAARWLDRENLDSVDWLPADQGLIGKIREYL' A
#
# COMPACT_ATOMS: atom_id res chain seq x y z
N MET A 1 12.42 -10.01 -21.83
CA MET A 1 11.46 -9.13 -21.12
C MET A 1 10.99 -9.88 -19.88
N LYS A 2 11.22 -9.36 -18.67
CA LYS A 2 10.80 -10.03 -17.42
C LYS A 2 9.46 -9.44 -16.99
N THR A 3 8.45 -10.27 -16.82
CA THR A 3 7.17 -9.85 -16.25
C THR A 3 7.28 -9.83 -14.73
N ILE A 4 6.98 -8.69 -14.12
CA ILE A 4 6.95 -8.52 -12.66
C ILE A 4 5.50 -8.20 -12.28
N LYS A 5 4.99 -8.92 -11.29
CA LYS A 5 3.67 -8.66 -10.72
C LYS A 5 3.81 -7.64 -9.59
N VAL A 6 2.94 -6.64 -9.56
CA VAL A 6 2.93 -5.59 -8.55
C VAL A 6 1.50 -5.39 -8.03
N VAL A 7 1.38 -4.98 -6.78
CA VAL A 7 0.13 -4.60 -6.13
C VAL A 7 0.27 -3.20 -5.51
N ALA A 8 -0.81 -2.43 -5.53
CA ALA A 8 -0.86 -1.12 -4.89
C ALA A 8 -2.19 -0.97 -4.14
N ALA A 9 -2.14 -0.29 -2.98
CA ALA A 9 -3.29 0.04 -2.16
C ALA A 9 -3.69 1.50 -2.39
N VAL A 10 -4.98 1.73 -2.66
CA VAL A 10 -5.57 3.06 -2.75
C VAL A 10 -6.42 3.28 -1.51
N ILE A 11 -6.01 4.21 -0.66
CA ILE A 11 -6.68 4.50 0.61
C ILE A 11 -7.33 5.87 0.49
N ILE A 12 -8.64 5.92 0.71
CA ILE A 12 -9.45 7.12 0.53
C ILE A 12 -10.10 7.50 1.86
N ASN A 13 -9.94 8.75 2.29
CA ASN A 13 -10.63 9.32 3.44
C ASN A 13 -11.14 10.72 3.08
N ASP A 14 -12.43 11.00 3.27
CA ASP A 14 -13.05 12.31 3.00
C ASP A 14 -12.62 12.96 1.67
N LYS A 15 -12.69 12.17 0.58
CA LYS A 15 -12.28 12.56 -0.79
C LYS A 15 -10.78 12.85 -0.98
N LYS A 16 -9.94 12.58 0.02
CA LYS A 16 -8.48 12.62 -0.06
C LYS A 16 -7.94 11.21 -0.30
N VAL A 17 -6.82 11.11 -0.99
CA VAL A 17 -6.13 9.84 -1.24
C VAL A 17 -4.77 9.86 -0.55
N PHE A 18 -4.40 8.78 0.11
CA PHE A 18 -3.09 8.61 0.70
C PHE A 18 -2.07 8.22 -0.37
N ALA A 19 -0.97 8.97 -0.47
CA ALA A 19 0.16 8.71 -1.35
C ALA A 19 1.46 9.10 -0.67
N THR A 20 2.55 8.43 -1.02
CA THR A 20 3.89 8.75 -0.54
C THR A 20 4.67 9.49 -1.61
N GLN A 21 5.38 10.56 -1.23
CA GLN A 21 6.30 11.24 -2.14
C GLN A 21 7.67 10.54 -2.13
N ARG A 22 8.24 10.33 -3.31
CA ARG A 22 9.54 9.66 -3.46
C ARG A 22 10.70 10.59 -3.09
N GLY A 23 11.49 10.19 -2.10
CA GLY A 23 12.64 10.99 -1.62
C GLY A 23 13.89 10.95 -2.51
N TYR A 24 14.03 9.97 -3.40
CA TYR A 24 15.22 9.77 -4.25
C TYR A 24 14.94 8.89 -5.49
N GLY A 25 15.94 8.79 -6.38
CA GLY A 25 15.91 7.97 -7.60
C GLY A 25 15.41 8.72 -8.84
N GLU A 26 15.23 7.98 -9.94
CA GLU A 26 14.80 8.53 -11.24
C GLU A 26 13.44 9.23 -11.19
N PHE A 27 12.56 8.79 -10.28
CA PHE A 27 11.22 9.35 -10.08
C PHE A 27 11.11 10.19 -8.79
N LYS A 28 12.21 10.85 -8.39
CA LYS A 28 12.20 11.73 -7.22
C LYS A 28 11.11 12.81 -7.34
N ASP A 29 10.52 13.18 -6.21
CA ASP A 29 9.46 14.19 -6.06
C ASP A 29 8.10 13.80 -6.68
N GLY A 30 8.05 12.64 -7.37
CA GLY A 30 6.81 12.00 -7.80
C GLY A 30 6.05 11.38 -6.64
N TRP A 31 4.75 11.14 -6.87
CA TRP A 31 3.85 10.49 -5.93
C TRP A 31 3.63 9.03 -6.31
N GLU A 32 3.60 8.15 -5.31
CA GLU A 32 3.27 6.75 -5.49
C GLU A 32 2.24 6.28 -4.46
N PHE A 33 1.41 5.32 -4.87
CA PHE A 33 0.57 4.60 -3.94
C PHE A 33 1.40 3.57 -3.19
N PRO A 34 1.11 3.34 -1.91
CA PRO A 34 1.74 2.25 -1.18
C PRO A 34 1.50 0.93 -1.89
N GLY A 35 2.54 0.11 -1.99
CA GLY A 35 2.50 -1.11 -2.79
C GLY A 35 3.87 -1.71 -2.98
N GLY A 36 3.94 -2.80 -3.73
CA GLY A 36 5.16 -3.56 -3.89
C GLY A 36 5.12 -4.60 -4.99
N LYS A 37 6.29 -5.15 -5.29
CA LYS A 37 6.42 -6.37 -6.09
C LYS A 37 5.88 -7.54 -5.28
N VAL A 38 5.17 -8.42 -5.97
CA VAL A 38 4.62 -9.63 -5.36
C VAL A 38 5.71 -10.67 -5.32
N GLU A 39 6.08 -11.10 -4.12
CA GLU A 39 7.07 -12.15 -3.89
C GLU A 39 6.44 -13.55 -4.06
N GLU A 40 7.24 -14.59 -4.30
CA GLU A 40 6.75 -15.95 -4.65
C GLU A 40 5.78 -16.57 -3.62
N LYS A 41 5.84 -16.09 -2.37
CA LYS A 41 5.01 -16.59 -1.25
C LYS A 41 3.77 -15.72 -1.00
N GLU A 42 3.56 -14.67 -1.78
CA GLU A 42 2.46 -13.73 -1.61
C GLU A 42 1.31 -14.04 -2.57
N SER A 43 0.09 -14.07 -2.03
CA SER A 43 -1.10 -14.32 -2.83
C SER A 43 -1.65 -13.00 -3.39
N LEU A 44 -1.82 -12.92 -4.71
CA LEU A 44 -2.47 -11.78 -5.37
C LEU A 44 -3.92 -11.55 -4.90
N LYS A 45 -4.57 -12.58 -4.33
CA LYS A 45 -5.93 -12.48 -3.77
C LYS A 45 -6.00 -11.68 -2.46
N ALA A 46 -4.85 -11.24 -1.92
CA ALA A 46 -4.80 -10.39 -0.74
C ALA A 46 -5.31 -8.95 -1.01
N ALA A 47 -5.40 -8.53 -2.28
CA ALA A 47 -6.02 -7.26 -2.63
C ALA A 47 -7.52 -7.30 -2.29
N ARG A 48 -7.90 -6.59 -1.22
CA ARG A 48 -9.26 -6.47 -0.72
C ARG A 48 -9.62 -5.01 -0.53
N TRP A 49 -10.88 -4.68 -0.79
CA TRP A 49 -11.45 -3.42 -0.34
C TRP A 49 -11.65 -3.53 1.17
N LEU A 50 -11.04 -2.61 1.92
CA LEU A 50 -11.18 -2.51 3.36
C LEU A 50 -11.77 -1.15 3.67
N ASP A 51 -12.79 -1.12 4.51
CA ASP A 51 -13.18 0.09 5.21
C ASP A 51 -12.27 0.28 6.45
N ARG A 52 -12.45 1.41 7.12
CA ARG A 52 -11.72 1.76 8.33
C ARG A 52 -11.82 0.69 9.42
N GLU A 53 -12.98 0.08 9.58
CA GLU A 53 -13.27 -0.86 10.66
C GLU A 53 -12.62 -2.23 10.39
N ASN A 54 -12.43 -2.56 9.13
CA ASN A 54 -11.85 -3.82 8.67
C ASN A 54 -10.35 -3.75 8.39
N LEU A 55 -9.68 -2.61 8.63
CA LEU A 55 -8.24 -2.48 8.39
C LEU A 55 -7.42 -3.51 9.18
N ASP A 56 -7.85 -3.84 10.39
CA ASP A 56 -7.18 -4.81 11.27
C ASP A 56 -7.56 -6.27 11.00
N SER A 57 -8.53 -6.51 10.09
CA SER A 57 -8.94 -7.87 9.70
C SER A 57 -7.96 -8.56 8.73
N VAL A 58 -6.94 -7.82 8.30
CA VAL A 58 -5.93 -8.30 7.36
C VAL A 58 -4.63 -8.57 8.11
N ASP A 59 -4.10 -9.78 7.91
CA ASP A 59 -2.75 -10.13 8.31
C ASP A 59 -1.74 -9.42 7.39
N TRP A 60 -1.48 -8.15 7.69
CA TRP A 60 -0.54 -7.32 6.93
C TRP A 60 0.88 -7.89 7.02
N LEU A 61 1.60 -7.81 5.91
CA LEU A 61 3.00 -8.21 5.85
C LEU A 61 3.84 -7.34 6.79
N PRO A 62 4.95 -7.86 7.34
CA PRO A 62 5.82 -7.09 8.24
C PRO A 62 6.28 -5.74 7.66
N ALA A 63 6.47 -5.66 6.34
CA ALA A 63 6.87 -4.42 5.65
C ALA A 63 5.78 -3.35 5.66
N ASP A 64 4.50 -3.75 5.70
CA ASP A 64 3.36 -2.85 5.61
C ASP A 64 2.94 -2.30 6.98
N GLN A 65 3.30 -2.97 8.08
CA GLN A 65 2.87 -2.61 9.44
C GLN A 65 3.18 -1.14 9.81
N GLY A 66 4.33 -0.62 9.39
CA GLY A 66 4.70 0.79 9.64
C GLY A 66 3.82 1.79 8.88
N LEU A 67 3.39 1.42 7.67
CA LEU A 67 2.45 2.20 6.88
C LEU A 67 1.04 2.13 7.51
N ILE A 68 0.58 0.94 7.90
CA ILE A 68 -0.72 0.73 8.56
C ILE A 68 -0.80 1.55 9.85
N GLY A 69 0.27 1.60 10.64
CA GLY A 69 0.35 2.46 11.83
C GLY A 69 0.06 3.94 11.52
N LYS A 70 0.68 4.49 10.47
CA LYS A 70 0.41 5.87 10.04
C LYS A 70 -1.01 6.04 9.53
N ILE A 71 -1.52 5.10 8.74
CA ILE A 71 -2.90 5.17 8.24
C ILE A 71 -3.90 5.26 9.40
N ARG A 72 -3.67 4.53 10.50
CA ARG A 72 -4.51 4.62 11.70
C ARG A 72 -4.52 6.01 12.35
N GLU A 73 -3.44 6.79 12.25
CA GLU A 73 -3.41 8.17 12.76
C GLU A 73 -4.24 9.14 11.91
N TYR A 74 -4.48 8.80 10.64
CA TYR A 74 -5.22 9.62 9.68
C TYR A 74 -6.68 9.20 9.48
N LEU A 75 -7.04 8.00 9.93
CA LEU A 75 -8.43 7.53 10.00
C LEU A 75 -9.03 8.03 11.31
#